data_AF-A0A9D7ZZF1-F1
#
_entry.id   AF-A0A9D7ZZF1-F1
#
_cell.length_a   1.000
_cell.length_b   1.000
_cell.length_c   1.000
_cell.angle_alpha   90.00
_cell.angle_beta   90.00
_cell.angle_gamma   90.00
#
_symmetry.space_group_name_H-M   'P 1'
#
loop_
_entity.id
_entity.type
_entity.pdbx_description
1 polymer ?
#
loop_
_entity_poly.entity_id
_entity_poly.type
_entity_poly.pdbx_seq_one_letter_code
_entity_poly.pdbx_strand_id
1 'polypeptide(L)'
;MKLIEWEVREDTYQEQIIIPEAQRKLAAAEGISTENKQKVAARIQNLATGEIYTARLAITGNHQLYLPTEIQKMLEGAGRIRIQLF
;
A
#
# COMPACT_ATOMS: atom_id res chain seq x y z
N MET A 1 1.14 -12.62 14.13
CA MET A 1 0.87 -11.79 12.96
C MET A 1 2.03 -11.89 12.00
N LYS A 2 1.79 -12.40 10.80
CA LYS A 2 2.80 -12.37 9.73
C LYS A 2 2.93 -10.95 9.17
N LEU A 3 4.14 -10.57 8.82
CA LEU A 3 4.43 -9.29 8.19
C LEU A 3 3.94 -9.32 6.73
N ILE A 4 2.94 -8.50 6.38
CA ILE A 4 2.46 -8.35 5.00
C ILE A 4 3.08 -7.07 4.46
N GLU A 5 4.24 -7.19 3.83
CA GLU A 5 4.93 -6.05 3.23
C GLU A 5 5.47 -6.34 1.84
N TRP A 6 5.64 -5.27 1.06
CA TRP A 6 6.29 -5.29 -0.24
C TRP A 6 6.83 -3.91 -0.59
N GLU A 7 7.75 -3.87 -1.56
CA GLU A 7 8.30 -2.64 -2.10
C GLU A 7 7.75 -2.37 -3.49
N VAL A 8 7.56 -1.10 -3.81
CA VAL A 8 7.08 -0.62 -5.10
C VAL A 8 8.05 0.42 -5.62
N ARG A 9 8.39 0.32 -6.91
CA ARG A 9 9.10 1.40 -7.59
C ARG A 9 8.09 2.48 -7.92
N GLU A 10 8.34 3.67 -7.39
CA GLU A 10 7.50 4.85 -7.55
C GLU A 10 8.33 5.92 -8.26
N ASP A 11 8.49 5.72 -9.57
CA ASP A 11 9.20 6.64 -10.47
C ASP A 11 8.25 7.66 -11.10
N THR A 12 6.95 7.38 -11.09
CA THR A 12 5.87 8.22 -11.60
C THR A 12 4.68 8.08 -10.67
N TYR A 13 4.03 9.20 -10.34
CA TYR A 13 2.86 9.20 -9.45
C TYR A 13 1.81 8.16 -9.88
N GLN A 14 1.50 7.23 -8.97
CA GLN A 14 0.44 6.24 -9.10
C GLN A 14 -0.68 6.51 -8.08
N GLU A 15 -1.90 6.71 -8.58
CA GLU A 15 -3.09 6.83 -7.72
C GLU A 15 -3.46 5.51 -7.04
N GLN A 16 -2.94 4.39 -7.57
CA GLN A 16 -3.34 3.06 -7.20
C GLN A 16 -2.14 2.12 -7.22
N ILE A 17 -1.97 1.34 -6.15
CA ILE A 17 -0.87 0.38 -6.04
C ILE A 17 -1.40 -1.03 -5.95
N ILE A 18 -0.93 -1.89 -6.84
CA ILE A 18 -1.28 -3.31 -6.85
C ILE A 18 -0.82 -3.97 -5.54
N ILE A 19 -1.73 -4.69 -4.88
CA ILE A 19 -1.38 -5.63 -3.82
C ILE A 19 -1.01 -6.95 -4.51
N PRO A 20 0.26 -7.40 -4.48
CA PRO A 20 0.66 -8.60 -5.20
C PRO A 20 -0.03 -9.85 -4.64
N GLU A 21 -0.21 -10.88 -5.47
CA GLU A 21 -0.97 -12.07 -5.11
C GLU A 21 -0.44 -12.77 -3.85
N ALA A 22 0.89 -12.81 -3.67
CA ALA A 22 1.50 -13.38 -2.47
C ALA A 22 1.05 -12.65 -1.19
N GLN A 23 1.06 -11.31 -1.22
CA GLN A 23 0.61 -10.48 -0.11
C GLN A 23 -0.90 -10.60 0.11
N ARG A 24 -1.71 -10.75 -0.94
CA ARG A 24 -3.16 -11.04 -0.78
C ARG A 24 -3.42 -12.37 -0.09
N LYS A 25 -2.68 -13.42 -0.46
CA LYS A 25 -2.77 -14.73 0.20
C LYS A 25 -2.33 -14.66 1.67
N LEU A 26 -1.27 -13.90 1.97
CA LEU A 26 -0.84 -13.66 3.35
C LEU A 26 -1.90 -12.87 4.14
N ALA A 27 -2.46 -11.82 3.55
CA ALA A 27 -3.54 -11.03 4.14
C ALA A 27 -4.77 -11.90 4.46
N ALA A 28 -5.21 -12.73 3.50
CA ALA A 28 -6.32 -13.65 3.71
C ALA A 28 -6.05 -14.66 4.84
N ALA A 29 -4.83 -15.18 4.95
CA ALA A 29 -4.43 -16.08 6.03
C ALA A 29 -4.45 -15.42 7.42
N GLU A 30 -4.28 -14.10 7.48
CA GLU A 30 -4.36 -13.29 8.71
C GLU A 30 -5.77 -12.69 8.92
N GLY A 31 -6.75 -13.05 8.08
CA GLY A 31 -8.13 -12.55 8.18
C GLY A 31 -8.36 -11.14 7.63
N ILE A 32 -7.37 -10.58 6.91
CA ILE A 32 -7.47 -9.27 6.27
C ILE A 32 -8.04 -9.45 4.86
N SER A 33 -9.24 -8.93 4.63
CA SER A 33 -9.87 -8.97 3.32
C SER A 33 -9.25 -7.94 2.38
N THR A 34 -8.73 -8.41 1.24
CA THR A 34 -8.23 -7.58 0.13
C THR A 34 -9.25 -7.43 -0.99
N GLU A 35 -10.54 -7.43 -0.66
CA GLU A 35 -11.66 -7.35 -1.60
C GLU A 35 -12.13 -5.90 -1.83
N ASN A 36 -12.88 -5.69 -2.92
CA ASN A 36 -13.39 -4.38 -3.30
C ASN A 36 -14.18 -3.70 -2.17
N LYS A 37 -14.03 -2.38 -2.02
CA LYS A 37 -14.69 -1.52 -1.02
C LYS A 37 -14.30 -1.78 0.43
N GLN A 38 -13.37 -2.72 0.69
CA GLN A 38 -12.78 -2.88 2.02
C GLN A 38 -11.77 -1.77 2.30
N LYS A 39 -11.52 -1.51 3.59
CA LYS A 39 -10.48 -0.60 4.04
C LYS A 39 -9.50 -1.32 4.94
N VAL A 40 -8.24 -1.37 4.53
CA VAL A 40 -7.15 -2.02 5.27
C VAL A 40 -6.27 -0.96 5.92
N ALA A 41 -5.77 -1.24 7.14
CA ALA A 41 -4.77 -0.38 7.73
C ALA A 41 -3.46 -0.58 6.97
N ALA A 42 -2.95 0.50 6.38
CA ALA A 42 -1.75 0.48 5.58
C ALA A 42 -0.75 1.51 6.11
N ARG A 43 0.51 1.12 6.12
CA ARG A 43 1.65 2.01 6.32
C ARG A 43 2.42 2.09 5.01
N ILE A 44 2.67 3.30 4.55
CA ILE A 44 3.48 3.60 3.38
C ILE A 44 4.71 4.37 3.86
N GLN A 45 5.89 3.92 3.49
CA GLN A 45 7.16 4.55 3.83
C GLN A 45 7.90 4.93 2.55
N ASN A 46 8.29 6.20 2.43
CA ASN A 46 9.25 6.63 1.42
C ASN A 46 10.65 6.18 1.87
N LEU A 47 11.32 5.35 1.06
CA LEU A 47 12.63 4.80 1.42
C LEU A 47 13.78 5.79 1.17
N ALA A 48 13.56 6.84 0.39
CA ALA A 48 14.53 7.91 0.15
C ALA A 48 14.52 8.96 1.27
N THR A 49 13.33 9.42 1.70
CA THR A 49 13.20 10.47 2.73
C THR A 49 13.00 9.92 4.15
N GLY A 50 12.56 8.67 4.27
CA GLY A 50 12.17 8.07 5.56
C GLY A 50 10.80 8.49 6.06
N GLU A 51 10.07 9.33 5.32
CA GLU A 51 8.71 9.76 5.67
C GLU A 51 7.76 8.57 5.71
N ILE A 52 6.84 8.60 6.67
CA ILE A 52 5.88 7.53 6.92
C ILE A 52 4.48 8.12 6.92
N TYR A 53 3.61 7.51 6.13
CA TYR A 53 2.19 7.74 6.15
C TYR A 53 1.46 6.49 6.62
N THR A 54 0.50 6.63 7.52
CA THR A 54 -0.31 5.51 8.03
C THR A 54 -1.78 5.90 8.01
N ALA A 55 -2.60 5.12 7.30
CA ALA A 55 -4.04 5.36 7.20
C ALA A 55 -4.80 4.08 6.86
N ARG A 56 -6.13 4.14 6.94
CA ARG A 56 -6.99 3.09 6.38
C ARG A 56 -7.26 3.38 4.91
N LEU A 57 -6.63 2.62 4.03
CA LEU A 57 -6.74 2.80 2.58
C LEU A 57 -7.81 1.90 1.99
N ALA A 58 -8.54 2.42 1.00
CA ALA A 58 -9.55 1.66 0.30
C ALA A 58 -8.91 0.69 -0.69
N ILE A 59 -9.50 -0.50 -0.82
CA ILE A 59 -9.13 -1.49 -1.83
C ILE A 59 -10.09 -1.39 -3.01
N THR A 60 -9.54 -1.25 -4.21
CA THR A 60 -10.31 -1.18 -5.46
C THR A 60 -10.73 -2.59 -5.93
N GLY A 61 -11.62 -2.64 -6.92
CA GLY A 61 -12.08 -3.90 -7.52
C GLY A 61 -10.99 -4.73 -8.20
N ASN A 62 -9.81 -4.14 -8.44
CA ASN A 62 -8.67 -4.80 -9.06
C ASN A 62 -7.59 -5.20 -8.04
N HIS A 63 -7.95 -5.25 -6.75
CA HIS A 63 -7.04 -5.51 -5.64
C HIS A 63 -5.87 -4.51 -5.54
N GLN A 64 -6.16 -3.23 -5.78
CA GLN A 64 -5.20 -2.16 -5.61
C GLN A 64 -5.54 -1.34 -4.36
N LEU A 65 -4.53 -0.81 -3.69
CA LEU A 65 -4.68 0.23 -2.68
C LEU A 65 -4.88 1.56 -3.39
N TYR A 66 -5.96 2.26 -3.06
CA TYR A 66 -6.15 3.64 -3.46
C TYR A 66 -5.28 4.56 -2.60
N LEU A 67 -4.45 5.37 -3.26
CA LEU A 67 -3.61 6.37 -2.62
C LEU A 67 -4.32 7.73 -2.61
N PRO A 68 -4.52 8.36 -1.44
CA PRO A 68 -5.14 9.67 -1.37
C PRO A 68 -4.20 10.76 -1.90
N THR A 69 -4.77 11.86 -2.38
CA THR A 69 -4.01 12.97 -2.96
C THR A 69 -3.06 13.65 -1.96
N GLU A 70 -3.36 13.58 -0.66
CA GLU A 70 -2.55 14.19 0.40
C GLU A 70 -1.14 13.59 0.51
N ILE A 71 -0.94 12.33 0.10
CA ILE A 71 0.37 11.68 0.16
C ILE A 71 1.19 11.85 -1.12
N GLN A 72 0.63 12.49 -2.15
CA GLN A 72 1.29 12.68 -3.44
C GLN A 72 2.67 13.29 -3.31
N LYS A 73 2.80 14.37 -2.52
CA LYS A 73 4.08 15.05 -2.31
C LYS A 73 5.12 14.16 -1.63
N MET A 74 4.68 13.24 -0.77
CA MET A 74 5.56 12.28 -0.10
C MET A 74 6.05 11.20 -1.07
N LEU A 75 5.25 10.85 -2.08
CA LEU A 75 5.56 9.79 -3.05
C LEU A 75 6.33 10.31 -4.27
N GLU A 76 6.14 11.59 -4.61
CA GLU A 76 6.78 12.22 -5.75
C GLU A 76 8.31 12.15 -5.64
N GLY A 77 8.96 11.52 -6.62
CA GLY A 77 10.41 11.36 -6.66
C GLY A 77 10.97 10.40 -5.60
N ALA A 78 10.13 9.62 -4.91
CA ALA A 78 10.57 8.66 -3.91
C ALA A 78 11.47 7.56 -4.49
N GLY A 79 11.24 7.17 -5.74
CA GLY A 79 11.91 6.08 -6.44
C GLY A 79 11.52 4.70 -5.90
N ARG A 80 11.53 4.52 -4.57
CA ARG A 80 11.03 3.32 -3.89
C ARG A 80 10.23 3.66 -2.65
N ILE A 81 9.12 2.94 -2.49
CA ILE A 81 8.29 3.00 -1.31
C ILE A 81 8.07 1.58 -0.77
N ARG A 82 7.90 1.48 0.55
CA ARG A 82 7.52 0.24 1.22
C ARG A 82 6.09 0.34 1.71
N ILE A 83 5.31 -0.69 1.45
CA ILE A 83 3.92 -0.80 1.89
C ILE A 83 3.79 -1.96 2.85
N GLN A 84 3.06 -1.75 3.92
CA GLN A 84 2.80 -2.74 4.95
C GLN A 84 1.31 -2.72 5.31
N LEU A 85 0.69 -3.89 5.41
CA LEU A 85 -0.72 -4.07 5.80
C LEU A 85 -0.85 -4.67 7.19
N PHE A 86 -1.91 -4.27 7.92
CA PHE A 86 -2.24 -4.74 9.27
C PHE A 86 -3.76 -4.94 9.45
#